data_AF-A0A846MWP2-F1
#
_entry.id   AF-A0A846MWP2-F1
#
_cell.length_a   1.000
_cell.length_b   1.000
_cell.length_c   1.000
_cell.angle_alpha   90.00
_cell.angle_beta   90.00
_cell.angle_gamma   90.00
#
_symmetry.space_group_name_H-M   'P 1'
#
loop_
_entity.id
_entity.type
_entity.pdbx_description
1 polymer ?
#
loop_
_entity_poly.entity_id
_entity_poly.type
_entity_poly.pdbx_seq_one_letter_code
_entity_poly.pdbx_strand_id
1 'polypeptide(L)'
;MVDETTPSFGRSVLGKAFSDTKLFFRYTMRDAILAITTLALGVWFAYTFIGKTDTVKEIAFMAAFTFAPLFIVALTIFIWHLWLAPAAITYEAMKSVQQAIDGANIASAAKEHSINWAPWKYRSKFTIYEFAKILAKTDPASQAMSMEGSAFARLILEDVNNRALPYIQEYDAGYGGTKYRVKTSYDTSVKREDALQWAAAKDFSTEHIR
;
A
#
# COMPACT_ATOMS: atom_id res chain seq x y z
N MET A 1 -3.07 -33.72 9.92
CA MET A 1 -4.51 -33.49 10.15
C MET A 1 -4.88 -32.24 9.39
N VAL A 2 -5.65 -32.38 8.31
CA VAL A 2 -6.16 -31.24 7.55
C VAL A 2 -7.33 -30.68 8.34
N ASP A 3 -7.19 -29.45 8.81
CA ASP A 3 -8.20 -28.78 9.62
C ASP A 3 -9.44 -28.51 8.74
N GLU A 4 -10.54 -29.23 8.99
CA GLU A 4 -11.79 -29.17 8.21
C GLU A 4 -12.53 -27.82 8.36
N THR A 5 -12.00 -26.90 9.16
CA THR A 5 -12.61 -25.60 9.44
C THR A 5 -12.22 -24.51 8.44
N THR A 6 -11.17 -24.70 7.63
CA THR A 6 -10.82 -23.76 6.56
C THR A 6 -11.71 -23.94 5.32
N PRO A 7 -12.54 -22.95 4.93
CA PRO A 7 -13.36 -23.06 3.73
C PRO A 7 -12.46 -23.24 2.50
N SER A 8 -12.81 -24.20 1.65
CA SER A 8 -12.09 -24.44 0.40
C SER A 8 -12.01 -23.16 -0.45
N PHE A 9 -10.93 -23.01 -1.21
CA PHE A 9 -10.68 -21.81 -2.03
C PHE A 9 -11.91 -21.39 -2.86
N GLY A 10 -12.59 -22.36 -3.49
CA GLY A 10 -13.82 -22.10 -4.24
C GLY A 10 -14.98 -21.57 -3.40
N ARG A 11 -15.16 -22.06 -2.16
CA ARG A 11 -16.18 -21.54 -1.22
C ARG A 11 -15.84 -20.12 -0.77
N SER A 12 -14.57 -19.82 -0.55
CA SER A 12 -14.11 -18.47 -0.19
C SER A 12 -14.30 -17.47 -1.33
N VAL A 13 -14.00 -17.87 -2.58
CA VAL A 13 -14.22 -17.06 -3.79
C VAL A 13 -15.71 -16.75 -3.98
N LEU A 14 -16.58 -17.76 -3.88
CA LEU A 14 -18.03 -17.57 -3.99
C LEU A 14 -18.58 -16.71 -2.86
N GLY A 15 -18.14 -16.95 -1.62
CA GLY A 15 -18.54 -16.15 -0.47
C GLY A 15 -18.15 -14.68 -0.60
N LYS A 16 -16.92 -14.40 -1.07
CA LYS A 16 -16.43 -13.05 -1.33
C LYS A 16 -17.22 -12.35 -2.44
N ALA A 17 -17.40 -13.02 -3.57
CA ALA A 17 -18.16 -12.48 -4.69
C ALA A 17 -19.60 -12.13 -4.29
N PHE A 18 -20.25 -12.97 -3.48
CA PHE A 18 -21.59 -12.73 -2.98
C PHE A 18 -21.64 -11.55 -1.99
N SER A 19 -20.67 -11.48 -1.08
CA SER A 19 -20.53 -10.36 -0.13
C SER A 19 -20.35 -9.02 -0.84
N ASP A 20 -19.43 -8.95 -1.80
CA ASP A 20 -19.11 -7.71 -2.51
C ASP A 20 -20.27 -7.28 -3.41
N THR A 21 -20.94 -8.23 -4.07
CA THR A 21 -22.15 -7.97 -4.85
C THR A 21 -23.27 -7.41 -3.96
N LYS A 22 -23.50 -8.01 -2.79
CA LYS A 22 -24.49 -7.52 -1.81
C LYS A 22 -24.14 -6.10 -1.32
N LEU A 23 -22.87 -5.83 -1.09
CA LEU A 23 -22.38 -4.53 -0.64
C LEU A 23 -22.58 -3.46 -1.73
N PHE A 24 -22.28 -3.79 -2.98
CA PHE A 24 -22.54 -2.93 -4.14
C PHE A 24 -24.01 -2.56 -4.25
N PHE A 25 -24.91 -3.53 -4.13
CA PHE A 25 -26.35 -3.27 -4.15
C PHE A 25 -26.81 -2.40 -2.97
N ARG A 26 -26.21 -2.58 -1.78
CA ARG A 26 -26.54 -1.81 -0.58
C ARG A 26 -26.08 -0.35 -0.65
N TYR A 27 -24.96 -0.05 -1.30
CA TYR A 27 -24.41 1.30 -1.35
C TYR A 27 -24.77 2.06 -2.64
N THR A 28 -24.78 1.38 -3.78
CA THR A 28 -24.93 2.02 -5.10
C THR A 28 -26.36 1.96 -5.64
N MET A 29 -27.11 0.91 -5.31
CA MET A 29 -28.45 0.66 -5.88
C MET A 29 -29.58 0.66 -4.85
N ARG A 30 -29.33 1.12 -3.62
CA ARG A 30 -30.32 1.10 -2.54
C ARG A 30 -31.65 1.75 -2.94
N ASP A 31 -31.58 2.92 -3.56
CA ASP A 31 -32.77 3.67 -3.95
C ASP A 31 -33.48 3.05 -5.17
N ALA A 32 -32.71 2.46 -6.09
CA ALA A 32 -33.26 1.71 -7.21
C ALA A 32 -33.97 0.43 -6.74
N ILE A 33 -33.40 -0.31 -5.79
CA ILE A 33 -34.00 -1.52 -5.20
C ILE A 33 -35.30 -1.17 -4.45
N LEU A 34 -35.30 -0.06 -3.70
CA LEU A 34 -36.50 0.45 -3.04
C LEU A 34 -37.57 0.86 -4.07
N ALA A 35 -37.18 1.56 -5.15
CA ALA A 35 -38.12 1.93 -6.21
C ALA A 35 -38.74 0.70 -6.90
N ILE A 36 -37.94 -0.31 -7.21
CA ILE A 36 -38.40 -1.56 -7.86
C ILE A 36 -39.32 -2.35 -6.93
N THR A 37 -38.98 -2.48 -5.64
CA THR A 37 -39.85 -3.17 -4.67
C THR A 37 -41.16 -2.42 -4.45
N THR A 38 -41.13 -1.10 -4.47
CA THR A 38 -42.34 -0.26 -4.37
C THR A 38 -43.21 -0.39 -5.63
N LEU A 39 -42.59 -0.43 -6.82
CA LEU A 39 -43.28 -0.70 -8.10
C LEU A 39 -43.91 -2.09 -8.11
N ALA A 40 -43.18 -3.12 -7.68
CA ALA A 40 -43.67 -4.49 -7.59
C ALA A 40 -44.87 -4.61 -6.63
N LEU A 41 -44.81 -3.95 -5.47
CA LEU A 41 -45.92 -3.88 -4.52
C LEU A 41 -47.12 -3.11 -5.09
N GLY A 42 -46.88 -2.03 -5.82
CA GLY A 42 -47.94 -1.28 -6.51
C GLY A 42 -48.64 -2.10 -7.59
N VAL A 43 -47.89 -2.87 -8.38
CA VAL A 43 -48.42 -3.81 -9.38
C VAL A 43 -49.19 -4.96 -8.72
N TRP A 44 -48.70 -5.50 -7.60
CA TRP A 44 -49.40 -6.53 -6.83
C TRP A 44 -50.72 -6.01 -6.21
N PHE A 45 -50.71 -4.79 -5.68
CA PHE A 45 -51.92 -4.10 -5.21
C PHE A 45 -52.91 -3.86 -6.35
N ALA A 46 -52.45 -3.38 -7.50
CA ALA A 46 -53.30 -3.19 -8.67
C ALA A 46 -53.92 -4.52 -9.14
N TYR A 47 -53.15 -5.61 -9.15
CA TYR A 47 -53.62 -6.93 -9.53
C TYR A 47 -54.71 -7.49 -8.59
N THR A 48 -54.50 -7.38 -7.28
CA THR A 48 -55.42 -7.92 -6.26
C THR A 48 -56.73 -7.13 -6.18
N PHE A 49 -56.73 -5.83 -6.50
CA PHE A 49 -57.92 -4.98 -6.42
C PHE A 49 -58.66 -4.76 -7.76
N ILE A 50 -58.02 -4.92 -8.92
CA ILE A 50 -58.62 -4.58 -10.23
C ILE A 50 -59.20 -5.81 -10.97
N GLY A 51 -58.85 -7.04 -10.54
CA GLY A 51 -59.67 -8.23 -10.81
C GLY A 51 -59.92 -8.62 -12.28
N LYS A 52 -58.98 -8.35 -13.19
CA LYS A 52 -59.10 -8.75 -14.61
C LYS A 52 -58.02 -9.77 -15.00
N THR A 53 -58.45 -10.90 -15.54
CA THR A 53 -57.59 -12.05 -15.91
C THR A 53 -56.78 -11.81 -17.18
N ASP A 54 -57.20 -10.91 -18.07
CA ASP A 54 -56.41 -10.54 -19.26
C ASP A 54 -55.19 -9.68 -18.91
N THR A 55 -55.26 -8.95 -17.79
CA THR A 55 -54.17 -8.11 -17.28
C THR A 55 -53.00 -8.96 -16.76
N VAL A 56 -53.21 -10.23 -16.42
CA VAL A 56 -52.16 -11.15 -15.92
C VAL A 56 -51.04 -11.32 -16.95
N LYS A 57 -51.40 -11.49 -18.23
CA LYS A 57 -50.43 -11.74 -19.31
C LYS A 57 -49.63 -10.48 -19.65
N GLU A 58 -50.29 -9.32 -19.69
CA GLU A 58 -49.63 -8.03 -19.90
C GLU A 58 -48.76 -7.63 -18.72
N ILE A 59 -49.22 -7.86 -17.48
CA ILE A 59 -48.42 -7.63 -16.26
C ILE A 59 -47.25 -8.60 -16.20
N ALA A 60 -47.43 -9.88 -16.54
CA ALA A 60 -46.33 -10.84 -16.58
C ALA A 60 -45.29 -10.47 -17.65
N PHE A 61 -45.75 -9.97 -18.80
CA PHE A 61 -44.86 -9.49 -19.87
C PHE A 61 -44.11 -8.21 -19.45
N MET A 62 -44.79 -7.23 -18.85
CA MET A 62 -44.15 -6.02 -18.31
C MET A 62 -43.20 -6.33 -17.14
N ALA A 63 -43.58 -7.25 -16.26
CA ALA A 63 -42.73 -7.75 -15.19
C ALA A 63 -41.49 -8.44 -15.77
N ALA A 64 -41.65 -9.31 -16.79
CA ALA A 64 -40.51 -9.92 -17.46
C ALA A 64 -39.59 -8.85 -18.10
N PHE A 65 -40.14 -7.85 -18.79
CA PHE A 65 -39.36 -6.77 -19.39
C PHE A 65 -38.69 -5.83 -18.36
N THR A 66 -39.22 -5.76 -17.14
CA THR A 66 -38.65 -4.91 -16.07
C THR A 66 -37.63 -5.68 -15.23
N PHE A 67 -37.94 -6.92 -14.84
CA PHE A 67 -37.10 -7.74 -13.99
C PHE A 67 -36.00 -8.48 -14.74
N ALA A 68 -36.21 -8.88 -16.01
CA ALA A 68 -35.17 -9.60 -16.75
C ALA A 68 -33.91 -8.75 -16.99
N PRO A 69 -33.99 -7.46 -17.39
CA PRO A 69 -32.80 -6.62 -17.49
C PRO A 69 -32.10 -6.41 -16.15
N LEU A 70 -32.87 -6.27 -15.06
CA LEU A 70 -32.32 -6.15 -13.70
C LEU A 70 -31.60 -7.43 -13.26
N PHE A 71 -32.17 -8.59 -13.58
CA PHE A 71 -31.55 -9.88 -13.30
C PHE A 71 -30.28 -10.07 -14.12
N ILE A 72 -30.28 -9.68 -15.40
CA ILE A 72 -29.08 -9.71 -16.26
C ILE A 72 -28.01 -8.80 -15.67
N VAL A 73 -28.33 -7.55 -15.30
CA VAL A 73 -27.38 -6.63 -14.67
C VAL A 73 -26.84 -7.20 -13.36
N ALA A 74 -27.70 -7.79 -12.51
CA ALA A 74 -27.26 -8.41 -11.26
C ALA A 74 -26.35 -9.62 -11.50
N LEU A 75 -26.66 -10.44 -12.50
CA LEU A 75 -25.83 -11.56 -12.91
C LEU A 75 -24.48 -11.09 -13.45
N THR A 76 -24.46 -10.05 -14.30
CA THR A 76 -23.23 -9.48 -14.85
C THR A 76 -22.35 -8.89 -13.75
N ILE A 77 -22.94 -8.17 -12.79
CA ILE A 77 -22.20 -7.63 -11.63
C ILE A 77 -21.67 -8.78 -10.77
N PHE A 78 -22.45 -9.82 -10.54
CA PHE A 78 -22.01 -10.99 -9.78
C PHE A 78 -20.84 -11.70 -10.48
N ILE A 79 -20.93 -11.94 -11.79
CA ILE A 79 -19.86 -12.55 -12.59
C ILE A 79 -18.60 -11.67 -12.56
N TRP A 80 -18.77 -10.35 -12.63
CA TRP A 80 -17.66 -9.41 -12.52
C TRP A 80 -16.94 -9.52 -11.16
N HIS A 81 -17.68 -9.56 -10.06
CA HIS A 81 -17.10 -9.76 -8.72
C HIS A 81 -16.53 -11.18 -8.54
N LEU A 82 -17.13 -12.19 -9.17
CA LEU A 82 -16.61 -13.56 -9.17
C LEU A 82 -15.27 -13.66 -9.88
N TRP A 83 -15.08 -12.89 -10.96
CA TRP A 83 -13.82 -12.81 -11.68
C TRP A 83 -12.73 -12.08 -10.87
N LEU A 84 -13.10 -11.07 -10.07
CA LEU A 84 -12.16 -10.31 -9.24
C LEU A 84 -11.89 -10.94 -7.87
N ALA A 85 -12.77 -11.81 -7.38
CA ALA A 85 -12.68 -12.43 -6.05
C ALA A 85 -11.36 -13.19 -5.78
N PRO A 86 -10.77 -13.94 -6.73
CA PRO A 86 -9.46 -14.57 -6.52
C PRO A 86 -8.35 -13.55 -6.23
N ALA A 87 -8.31 -12.42 -6.94
CA ALA A 87 -7.32 -11.38 -6.75
C ALA A 87 -7.52 -10.63 -5.41
N ALA A 88 -8.77 -10.44 -4.99
CA ALA A 88 -9.08 -9.83 -3.70
C ALA A 88 -8.63 -10.72 -2.52
N ILE A 89 -8.84 -12.03 -2.61
CA ILE A 89 -8.45 -12.99 -1.57
C ILE A 89 -6.92 -13.08 -1.46
N THR A 90 -6.20 -13.11 -2.59
CA THR A 90 -4.74 -13.11 -2.57
C THR A 90 -4.17 -11.79 -2.04
N TYR A 91 -4.80 -10.66 -2.37
CA TYR A 91 -4.43 -9.36 -1.82
C TYR A 91 -4.65 -9.29 -0.30
N GLU A 92 -5.78 -9.78 0.21
CA GLU A 92 -6.06 -9.82 1.66
C GLU A 92 -5.10 -10.76 2.39
N ALA A 93 -4.76 -11.90 1.79
CA ALA A 93 -3.74 -12.82 2.32
C ALA A 93 -2.33 -12.20 2.31
N MET A 94 -1.95 -11.48 1.25
CA MET A 94 -0.68 -10.76 1.21
C MET A 94 -0.64 -9.60 2.20
N LYS A 95 -1.77 -8.91 2.40
CA LYS A 95 -1.88 -7.81 3.36
C LYS A 95 -1.73 -8.31 4.80
N SER A 96 -2.32 -9.45 5.16
CA SER A 96 -2.15 -10.03 6.50
C SER A 96 -0.73 -10.53 6.73
N VAL A 97 -0.07 -11.09 5.70
CA VAL A 97 1.35 -11.44 5.74
C VAL A 97 2.22 -10.19 5.88
N GLN A 98 1.95 -9.12 5.13
CA GLN A 98 2.68 -7.86 5.24
C GLN A 98 2.50 -7.22 6.61
N GLN A 99 1.28 -7.22 7.16
CA GLN A 99 1.02 -6.74 8.52
C GLN A 99 1.71 -7.58 9.58
N ALA A 100 1.83 -8.90 9.40
CA ALA A 100 2.59 -9.76 10.28
C ALA A 100 4.10 -9.50 10.18
N ILE A 101 4.61 -9.24 8.98
CA ILE A 101 6.01 -8.83 8.76
C ILE A 101 6.29 -7.47 9.39
N ASP A 102 5.42 -6.49 9.17
CA ASP A 102 5.54 -5.15 9.74
C ASP A 102 5.42 -5.22 11.28
N GLY A 103 4.50 -6.01 11.80
CA GLY A 103 4.37 -6.26 13.25
C GLY A 103 5.57 -6.98 13.85
N ALA A 104 6.14 -7.97 13.15
CA ALA A 104 7.36 -8.65 13.56
C ALA A 104 8.59 -7.73 13.50
N ASN A 105 8.64 -6.83 12.51
CA ASN A 105 9.66 -5.78 12.41
C ASN A 105 9.52 -4.73 13.52
N ILE A 106 8.30 -4.43 13.95
CA ILE A 106 8.05 -3.56 15.10
C ILE A 106 8.41 -4.27 16.42
N ALA A 107 8.09 -5.56 16.57
CA ALA A 107 8.45 -6.34 17.74
C ALA A 107 9.97 -6.61 17.84
N SER A 108 10.65 -6.76 16.71
CA SER A 108 12.11 -6.86 16.66
C SER A 108 12.79 -5.50 16.86
N ALA A 109 12.17 -4.40 16.43
CA ALA A 109 12.59 -3.03 16.76
C ALA A 109 12.32 -2.64 18.23
N ALA A 110 11.35 -3.29 18.88
CA ALA A 110 11.03 -3.10 20.31
C ALA A 110 11.99 -3.84 21.25
N LYS A 111 12.80 -4.79 20.74
CA LYS A 111 14.05 -5.13 21.42
C LYS A 111 14.99 -3.96 21.19
N GLU A 112 15.05 -3.08 22.18
CA GLU A 112 16.00 -1.98 22.29
C GLU A 112 17.42 -2.57 22.36
N HIS A 113 17.91 -3.06 21.23
CA HIS A 113 19.32 -3.31 21.05
C HIS A 113 19.96 -1.93 20.99
N SER A 114 20.60 -1.55 22.09
CA SER A 114 21.43 -0.35 22.16
C SER A 114 22.32 -0.31 20.93
N ILE A 115 22.14 0.71 20.08
CA ILE A 115 22.88 0.83 18.83
C ILE A 115 24.37 0.83 19.16
N ASN A 116 25.11 -0.11 18.58
CA ASN A 116 26.55 -0.16 18.77
C ASN A 116 27.22 0.95 17.94
N TRP A 117 27.46 2.10 18.57
CA TRP A 117 28.12 3.24 17.92
C TRP A 117 29.62 3.07 17.72
N ALA A 118 30.26 2.09 18.38
CA ALA A 118 31.71 1.93 18.37
C ALA A 118 32.32 1.81 16.96
N PRO A 119 31.77 1.00 16.02
CA PRO A 119 32.31 0.92 14.66
C PRO A 119 32.23 2.23 13.89
N TRP A 120 31.18 3.02 14.14
CA TRP A 120 30.91 4.28 13.44
C TRP A 120 31.85 5.41 13.88
N LYS A 121 32.40 5.34 15.10
CA LYS A 121 33.43 6.25 15.61
C LYS A 121 34.78 6.13 14.93
N TYR A 122 35.06 5.00 14.28
CA TYR A 122 36.37 4.76 13.65
C TYR A 122 36.32 4.76 12.12
N ARG A 123 35.14 4.95 11.51
CA ARG A 123 35.02 5.07 10.06
C ARG A 123 35.63 6.38 9.56
N SER A 124 36.36 6.28 8.45
CA SER A 124 36.93 7.44 7.75
C SER A 124 35.92 8.15 6.83
N LYS A 125 34.88 7.43 6.39
CA LYS A 125 33.83 7.93 5.49
C LYS A 125 32.47 7.33 5.81
N PHE A 126 31.42 8.07 5.51
CA PHE A 126 30.03 7.63 5.60
C PHE A 126 29.37 7.78 4.23
N THR A 127 28.47 6.87 3.87
CA THR A 127 27.52 7.18 2.79
C THR A 127 26.50 8.21 3.27
N ILE A 128 25.87 8.93 2.34
CA ILE A 128 24.76 9.85 2.69
C ILE A 128 23.67 9.09 3.47
N TYR A 129 23.38 7.86 3.06
CA TYR A 129 22.41 7.00 3.73
C TYR A 129 22.80 6.67 5.18
N GLU A 130 24.04 6.23 5.41
CA GLU A 130 24.55 5.93 6.75
C GLU A 130 24.56 7.19 7.62
N PHE A 131 25.01 8.32 7.07
CA PHE A 131 25.10 9.57 7.82
C PHE A 131 23.72 10.10 8.21
N ALA A 132 22.73 10.00 7.32
CA ALA A 132 21.35 10.34 7.63
C ALA A 132 20.78 9.51 8.79
N LYS A 133 21.13 8.22 8.87
CA LYS A 133 20.71 7.35 9.98
C LYS A 133 21.40 7.68 11.29
N ILE A 134 22.68 8.04 11.23
CA ILE A 134 23.44 8.54 12.38
C ILE A 134 22.76 9.79 12.96
N LEU A 135 22.33 10.73 12.11
CA LEU A 135 21.61 11.93 12.54
C LEU A 135 20.24 11.60 13.15
N ALA A 136 19.52 10.65 12.55
CA ALA A 136 18.25 10.14 13.07
C ALA A 136 18.40 9.23 14.30
N LYS A 137 19.62 9.03 14.82
CA LYS A 137 19.93 8.12 15.94
C LYS A 137 19.37 6.71 15.75
N THR A 138 19.37 6.24 14.51
CA THR A 138 18.95 4.87 14.12
C THR A 138 20.18 4.06 13.70
N ASP A 139 20.09 2.73 13.80
CA ASP A 139 21.21 1.85 13.41
C ASP A 139 21.56 2.04 11.92
N PRO A 140 22.76 2.56 11.59
CA PRO A 140 23.15 2.77 10.20
C PRO A 140 23.33 1.46 9.42
N ALA A 141 23.51 0.32 10.10
CA ALA A 141 23.58 -1.01 9.47
C ALA A 141 22.19 -1.61 9.13
N SER A 142 21.11 -1.04 9.67
CA SER A 142 19.75 -1.50 9.36
C SER A 142 19.41 -1.26 7.89
N GLN A 143 18.57 -2.10 7.28
CA GLN A 143 18.01 -1.85 5.94
C GLN A 143 16.82 -0.89 5.97
N ALA A 144 16.12 -0.79 7.11
CA ALA A 144 14.97 0.09 7.25
C ALA A 144 15.41 1.54 7.48
N MET A 145 14.79 2.48 6.79
CA MET A 145 15.00 3.92 6.98
C MET A 145 13.74 4.53 7.59
N SER A 146 13.89 5.25 8.70
CA SER A 146 12.80 6.00 9.31
C SER A 146 12.41 7.21 8.45
N MET A 147 11.20 7.74 8.65
CA MET A 147 10.77 8.97 7.97
C MET A 147 11.75 10.12 8.23
N GLU A 148 12.22 10.27 9.46
CA GLU A 148 13.24 11.26 9.85
C GLU A 148 14.58 11.01 9.14
N GLY A 149 15.07 9.78 9.10
CA GLY A 149 16.28 9.42 8.36
C GLY A 149 16.15 9.72 6.86
N SER A 150 14.96 9.53 6.28
CA SER A 150 14.69 9.86 4.87
C SER A 150 14.73 11.37 4.60
N ALA A 151 14.25 12.19 5.54
CA ALA A 151 14.31 13.65 5.44
C ALA A 151 15.76 14.15 5.51
N PHE A 152 16.55 13.62 6.44
CA PHE A 152 17.97 13.94 6.52
C PHE A 152 18.74 13.50 5.27
N ALA A 153 18.47 12.32 4.73
CA ALA A 153 19.13 11.85 3.52
C ALA A 153 18.88 12.79 2.32
N ARG A 154 17.66 13.32 2.18
CA ARG A 154 17.32 14.31 1.15
C ARG A 154 18.05 15.63 1.35
N LEU A 155 18.09 16.14 2.58
CA LEU A 155 18.79 17.36 2.93
C LEU A 155 20.30 17.27 2.63
N ILE A 156 20.92 16.16 3.04
CA ILE A 156 22.35 15.91 2.79
C ILE A 156 22.61 15.79 1.29
N LEU A 157 21.75 15.06 0.56
CA LEU A 157 21.89 14.92 -0.89
C LEU A 157 21.74 16.26 -1.62
N GLU A 158 20.86 17.14 -1.17
CA GLU A 158 20.72 18.51 -1.69
C GLU A 158 22.00 19.32 -1.44
N ASP A 159 22.53 19.31 -0.22
CA ASP A 159 23.76 20.04 0.13
C ASP A 159 25.00 19.48 -0.59
N VAL A 160 25.05 18.17 -0.85
CA VAL A 160 26.08 17.54 -1.70
C VAL A 160 25.96 17.99 -3.15
N ASN A 161 24.75 18.01 -3.72
CA ASN A 161 24.51 18.50 -5.08
C ASN A 161 24.90 19.98 -5.24
N ASN A 162 24.60 20.78 -4.23
CA ASN A 162 24.91 22.21 -4.16
C ASN A 162 26.38 22.51 -3.79
N ARG A 163 27.21 21.48 -3.58
CA ARG A 163 28.62 21.59 -3.15
C ARG A 163 28.82 22.26 -1.78
N ALA A 164 27.76 22.35 -0.97
CA ALA A 164 27.84 22.77 0.43
C ALA A 164 28.44 21.67 1.32
N LEU A 165 28.32 20.40 0.91
CA LEU A 165 29.01 19.26 1.52
C LEU A 165 29.95 18.59 0.49
N PRO A 166 31.28 18.64 0.71
CA PRO A 166 32.22 17.93 -0.14
C PRO A 166 31.97 16.42 -0.10
N TYR A 167 32.09 15.75 -1.25
CA TYR A 167 31.93 14.31 -1.36
C TYR A 167 33.11 13.67 -2.09
N ILE A 168 33.35 12.39 -1.81
CA ILE A 168 34.39 11.61 -2.46
C ILE A 168 33.89 11.21 -3.84
N GLN A 169 34.48 11.80 -4.89
CA GLN A 169 34.19 11.40 -6.26
C GLN A 169 34.82 10.03 -6.51
N GLU A 170 33.98 9.01 -6.67
CA GLU A 170 34.42 7.73 -7.22
C GLU A 170 34.58 7.93 -8.74
N TYR A 171 35.82 7.85 -9.23
CA TYR A 171 36.11 7.98 -10.65
C TYR A 171 35.83 6.64 -11.33
N ASP A 172 34.76 6.54 -12.11
CA ASP A 172 34.60 5.44 -13.06
C ASP A 172 35.29 5.82 -14.37
N ALA A 173 36.58 5.51 -14.46
CA ALA A 173 37.39 5.79 -15.64
C ALA A 173 37.14 4.71 -16.71
N GLY A 174 36.16 4.95 -17.58
CA GLY A 174 36.16 4.36 -18.90
C GLY A 174 37.40 4.78 -19.70
N TYR A 175 37.95 3.86 -20.50
CA TYR A 175 39.09 4.06 -21.41
C TYR A 175 38.97 5.41 -22.15
N GLY A 176 39.84 6.39 -21.86
CA GLY A 176 39.90 7.65 -22.61
C GLY A 176 40.14 8.95 -21.83
N GLY A 177 40.19 8.93 -20.49
CA GLY A 177 40.55 10.12 -19.70
C GLY A 177 39.45 11.20 -19.61
N THR A 178 38.24 10.90 -20.10
CA THR A 178 37.08 11.77 -19.93
C THR A 178 36.57 11.67 -18.49
N LYS A 179 36.65 12.77 -17.73
CA LYS A 179 36.10 12.84 -16.37
C LYS A 179 34.57 12.90 -16.45
N TYR A 180 33.88 11.79 -16.20
CA TYR A 180 32.42 11.81 -16.06
C TYR A 180 32.03 12.32 -14.67
N ARG A 181 31.05 13.23 -14.62
CA ARG A 181 30.44 13.66 -13.36
C ARG A 181 29.51 12.53 -12.89
N VAL A 182 29.97 11.73 -11.93
CA VAL A 182 29.12 10.70 -11.32
C VAL A 182 27.91 11.37 -10.67
N LYS A 183 26.71 10.89 -11.01
CA LYS A 183 25.46 11.37 -10.43
C LYS A 183 25.46 11.01 -8.95
N THR A 184 25.30 12.00 -8.08
CA THR A 184 25.24 11.77 -6.63
C THR A 184 23.96 11.02 -6.26
N SER A 185 24.10 10.03 -5.40
CA SER A 185 23.06 9.14 -4.88
C SER A 185 23.17 9.02 -3.37
N TYR A 186 22.25 8.30 -2.72
CA TYR A 186 22.33 8.05 -1.28
C TYR A 186 23.57 7.21 -0.86
N ASP A 187 24.20 6.51 -1.81
CA ASP A 187 25.41 5.73 -1.59
C ASP A 187 26.69 6.56 -1.77
N THR A 188 26.55 7.84 -2.15
CA THR A 188 27.70 8.75 -2.29
C THR A 188 28.42 8.89 -0.96
N SER A 189 29.74 8.67 -0.99
CA SER A 189 30.58 8.73 0.20
C SER A 189 30.99 10.17 0.52
N VAL A 190 30.88 10.55 1.78
CA VAL A 190 31.35 11.81 2.37
C VAL A 190 32.41 11.49 3.42
N LYS A 191 33.48 12.30 3.49
CA LYS A 191 34.49 12.13 4.55
C LYS A 191 33.87 12.41 5.92
N ARG A 192 34.28 11.67 6.94
CA ARG A 192 33.76 11.85 8.30
C ARG A 192 33.94 13.29 8.80
N GLU A 193 35.12 13.87 8.60
CA GLU A 193 35.43 15.23 9.05
C GLU A 193 34.49 16.26 8.42
N ASP A 194 34.31 16.20 7.09
CA ASP A 194 33.41 17.09 6.35
C ASP A 194 31.95 16.92 6.81
N ALA A 195 31.50 15.68 6.99
CA ALA A 195 30.16 15.38 7.48
C ALA A 195 29.91 15.93 8.90
N LEU A 196 30.86 15.74 9.82
CA LEU A 196 30.77 16.23 11.19
C LEU A 196 30.82 17.76 11.27
N GLN A 197 31.65 18.40 10.45
CA GLN A 197 31.70 19.86 10.35
C GLN A 197 30.38 20.41 9.80
N TRP A 198 29.83 19.79 8.76
CA TRP A 198 28.54 20.16 8.20
C TRP A 198 27.40 20.00 9.22
N ALA A 199 27.38 18.89 9.97
CA ALA A 199 26.36 18.69 11.00
C ALA A 199 26.47 19.73 12.11
N ALA A 200 27.68 20.06 12.55
CA ALA A 200 27.91 21.11 13.53
C ALA A 200 27.45 22.48 13.02
N ALA A 201 27.68 22.79 11.73
CA ALA A 201 27.24 24.05 11.11
C ALA A 201 25.71 24.17 10.96
N LYS A 202 24.99 23.07 11.05
CA LYS A 202 23.51 22.98 10.96
C LYS A 202 22.87 22.70 12.33
N ASP A 203 23.61 22.82 13.42
CA ASP A 203 23.18 22.55 14.80
C ASP A 203 22.66 21.12 15.06
N PHE A 204 23.15 20.13 14.29
CA PHE A 204 22.85 18.73 14.55
C PHE A 204 23.79 18.12 15.59
N SER A 205 23.22 17.35 16.52
CA SER A 205 24.00 16.62 17.54
C SER A 205 24.64 15.36 16.95
N THR A 206 25.96 15.23 17.12
CA THR A 206 26.74 14.06 16.67
C THR A 206 27.62 13.48 17.79
N GLU A 207 27.31 13.74 19.06
CA GLU A 207 28.16 13.37 20.20
C GLU A 207 28.35 11.85 20.34
N HIS A 208 27.35 11.07 19.95
CA HIS A 208 27.36 9.61 19.99
C HIS A 208 28.38 8.98 19.02
N ILE A 209 28.86 9.74 18.03
CA ILE A 209 29.85 9.29 17.05
C ILE A 209 31.12 10.17 17.00
N ARG A 210 31.26 11.13 17.93
CA ARG A 210 32.54 11.83 18.14
C ARG A 210 33.54 10.91 18.84
#